data_AF-A0AAU9KTU3-F1
#
_entry.id   AF-A0AAU9KTU3-F1
#
_cell.length_a   1.000
_cell.length_b   1.000
_cell.length_c   1.000
_cell.angle_alpha   90.00
_cell.angle_beta   90.00
_cell.angle_gamma   90.00
#
_symmetry.space_group_name_H-M   'P 1'
#
loop_
_entity.id
_entity.type
_entity.pdbx_description
1 polymer ?
#
loop_
_entity_poly.entity_id
_entity_poly.type
_entity_poly.pdbx_seq_one_letter_code
_entity_poly.pdbx_strand_id
1 'polypeptide(L)'
;MAAGCAVSAQETNADFLIQKTFTDGTKRYTISAQSGQDANANDILTDLTCPGYKEIYSQFSSLLEMVVLSVATMLDATNFTIKDGYGQVVSSRKLMTDAVRLDHFHAYETPSQRRLMTAFSGTDTNSSADINFTFDLHEDNGMFIVFPTPAFYKVSDNGFNHKFESVLPSGINGLEVGFFIQTHDGQLVEPILKPDYVTLMVGTEFNQWMLSSHHLPTVTHAMRMLKIDMMPTQLLIRAWFGKMTLLPSYQHGLGKMDYEAHMNASAHYVQQGHELNHYNLRCAPGRRLTSTKVNPFCYVRSCRTLHPDNADDEGCNALCNTHHDIEQSRCYSWCSCGFDGIGNTEWHFCALIPRAKASTPQVAP
;
A
#
# COMPACT_ATOMS: atom_id res chain seq x y z
N MET A 1 -17.91 -10.25 6.45
CA MET A 1 -16.62 -10.41 5.75
C MET A 1 -16.04 -9.05 5.40
N ALA A 2 -14.71 -8.92 5.27
CA ALA A 2 -13.95 -7.66 5.25
C ALA A 2 -14.53 -6.50 4.41
N ALA A 3 -15.09 -6.77 3.23
CA ALA A 3 -15.75 -5.74 2.41
C ALA A 3 -16.96 -5.10 3.13
N GLY A 4 -17.80 -5.91 3.76
CA GLY A 4 -18.89 -5.44 4.59
C GLY A 4 -18.41 -4.67 5.82
N CYS A 5 -17.31 -5.10 6.44
CA CYS A 5 -16.69 -4.35 7.53
C CYS A 5 -16.26 -2.95 7.08
N ALA A 6 -15.53 -2.85 5.96
CA ALA A 6 -15.05 -1.57 5.45
C ALA A 6 -16.19 -0.62 5.07
N VAL A 7 -17.27 -1.14 4.46
CA VAL A 7 -18.46 -0.34 4.10
C VAL A 7 -19.21 0.12 5.36
N SER A 8 -19.48 -0.77 6.32
CA SER A 8 -20.18 -0.38 7.56
C SER A 8 -19.34 0.55 8.45
N ALA A 9 -18.03 0.32 8.54
CA ALA A 9 -17.10 1.19 9.28
C ALA A 9 -17.01 2.60 8.68
N GLN A 10 -17.28 2.75 7.38
CA GLN A 10 -17.33 4.06 6.74
C GLN A 10 -18.54 4.88 7.22
N GLU A 11 -19.68 4.26 7.48
CA GLU A 11 -20.90 4.95 7.95
C GLU A 11 -20.71 5.54 9.35
N THR A 12 -19.92 4.88 10.19
CA THR A 12 -19.60 5.32 11.55
C THR A 12 -18.33 6.15 11.65
N ASN A 13 -17.64 6.40 10.52
CA ASN A 13 -16.31 7.03 10.47
C ASN A 13 -15.32 6.39 11.46
N ALA A 14 -15.23 5.06 11.46
CA ALA A 14 -14.37 4.35 12.38
C ALA A 14 -12.89 4.76 12.23
N ASP A 15 -12.22 5.01 13.36
CA ASP A 15 -10.87 5.58 13.41
C ASP A 15 -9.80 4.73 12.68
N PHE A 16 -9.99 3.40 12.65
CA PHE A 16 -9.06 2.50 11.96
C PHE A 16 -9.16 2.57 10.43
N LEU A 17 -10.23 3.16 9.88
CA LEU A 17 -10.53 3.14 8.46
C LEU A 17 -9.92 4.35 7.74
N ILE A 18 -9.04 4.07 6.78
CA ILE A 18 -8.43 5.10 5.93
C ILE A 18 -9.26 5.27 4.67
N GLN A 19 -9.63 6.52 4.35
CA GLN A 19 -10.45 6.85 3.19
C GLN A 19 -9.68 7.67 2.15
N LYS A 20 -9.87 7.38 0.85
CA LYS A 20 -9.37 8.17 -0.27
C LYS A 20 -10.41 8.24 -1.38
N THR A 21 -10.58 9.41 -1.99
CA THR A 21 -11.37 9.56 -3.22
C THR A 21 -10.41 9.81 -4.39
N PHE A 22 -10.52 9.00 -5.44
CA PHE A 22 -9.72 9.12 -6.66
C PHE A 22 -10.33 10.14 -7.64
N THR A 23 -9.57 10.48 -8.68
CA THR A 23 -9.93 11.47 -9.69
C THR A 23 -11.19 11.09 -10.48
N ASP A 24 -11.42 9.79 -10.68
CA ASP A 24 -12.62 9.24 -11.31
C ASP A 24 -13.84 9.19 -10.36
N GLY A 25 -13.68 9.64 -9.12
CA GLY A 25 -14.70 9.62 -8.07
C GLY A 25 -14.83 8.29 -7.32
N THR A 26 -14.03 7.27 -7.66
CA THR A 26 -13.98 6.02 -6.91
C THR A 26 -13.50 6.31 -5.50
N LYS A 27 -14.18 5.76 -4.50
CA LYS A 27 -13.73 5.83 -3.10
C LYS A 27 -13.00 4.55 -2.75
N ARG A 28 -11.93 4.64 -1.98
CA ARG A 28 -11.27 3.48 -1.36
C ARG A 28 -11.28 3.61 0.14
N TYR A 29 -11.68 2.53 0.77
CA TYR A 29 -11.61 2.31 2.20
C TYR A 29 -10.54 1.26 2.49
N THR A 30 -9.65 1.58 3.42
CA THR A 30 -8.48 0.76 3.72
C THR A 30 -8.46 0.39 5.20
N ILE A 31 -8.31 -0.90 5.47
CA ILE A 31 -7.99 -1.44 6.79
C ILE A 31 -6.54 -1.93 6.70
N SER A 32 -5.67 -1.39 7.54
CA SER A 32 -4.24 -1.72 7.57
C SER A 32 -3.90 -2.40 8.90
N ALA A 33 -3.03 -3.40 8.85
CA ALA A 33 -2.52 -4.06 10.05
C ALA A 33 -1.07 -4.50 9.85
N GLN A 34 -0.24 -4.33 10.88
CA GLN A 34 1.06 -5.00 10.95
C GLN A 34 0.82 -6.50 11.17
N SER A 35 1.62 -7.34 10.52
CA SER A 35 1.49 -8.80 10.61
C SER A 35 2.86 -9.48 10.72
N GLY A 36 2.90 -10.81 10.72
CA GLY A 36 4.16 -11.56 10.88
C GLY A 36 4.73 -11.45 12.29
N GLN A 37 6.03 -11.17 12.41
CA GLN A 37 6.68 -11.00 13.72
C GLN A 37 6.20 -9.74 14.45
N ASP A 38 5.76 -8.72 13.70
CA ASP A 38 5.26 -7.45 14.22
C ASP A 38 3.72 -7.43 14.36
N ALA A 39 3.08 -8.60 14.31
CA ALA A 39 1.63 -8.70 14.44
C ALA A 39 1.18 -8.14 15.79
N ASN A 40 0.46 -7.02 15.76
CA ASN A 40 -0.10 -6.45 16.97
C ASN A 40 -1.22 -7.37 17.48
N ALA A 41 -1.04 -7.93 18.68
CA ALA A 41 -2.04 -8.80 19.32
C ALA A 41 -3.39 -8.09 19.55
N ASN A 42 -3.43 -6.75 19.49
CA ASN A 42 -4.54 -5.90 19.89
C ASN A 42 -5.36 -5.28 18.74
N ASP A 43 -5.63 -6.02 17.66
CA ASP A 43 -6.65 -5.68 16.62
C ASP A 43 -8.11 -5.62 17.15
N ILE A 44 -8.27 -5.26 18.42
CA ILE A 44 -9.49 -5.16 19.20
C ILE A 44 -10.43 -4.11 18.58
N LEU A 45 -9.91 -3.00 18.07
CA LEU A 45 -10.74 -1.90 17.55
C LEU A 45 -11.53 -2.31 16.30
N THR A 46 -10.88 -3.02 15.37
CA THR A 46 -11.55 -3.53 14.17
C THR A 46 -12.58 -4.60 14.53
N ASP A 47 -12.25 -5.51 15.44
CA ASP A 47 -13.16 -6.60 15.84
C ASP A 47 -14.35 -6.10 16.68
N LEU A 48 -14.19 -5.02 17.46
CA LEU A 48 -15.30 -4.34 18.15
C LEU A 48 -16.34 -3.77 17.18
N THR A 49 -15.87 -3.23 16.05
CA THR A 49 -16.76 -2.68 15.00
C THR A 49 -17.28 -3.78 14.09
N CYS A 50 -16.48 -4.82 13.85
CA CYS A 50 -16.74 -5.90 12.94
C CYS A 50 -16.47 -7.26 13.60
N PRO A 51 -17.39 -7.77 14.44
CA PRO A 51 -17.18 -9.02 15.16
C PRO A 51 -16.82 -10.20 14.24
N GLY A 52 -15.74 -10.90 14.56
CA GLY A 52 -15.23 -12.04 13.79
C GLY A 52 -14.31 -11.66 12.64
N TYR A 53 -14.02 -10.37 12.43
CA TYR A 53 -13.03 -9.93 11.44
C TYR A 53 -11.64 -10.47 11.79
N LYS A 54 -11.24 -10.38 13.07
CA LYS A 54 -9.88 -10.74 13.51
C LYS A 54 -9.55 -12.20 13.23
N GLU A 55 -10.50 -13.10 13.45
CA GLU A 55 -10.29 -14.54 13.24
C GLU A 55 -10.04 -14.85 11.76
N ILE A 56 -10.91 -14.34 10.88
CA ILE A 56 -10.80 -14.56 9.43
C ILE A 56 -9.53 -13.90 8.89
N TYR A 57 -9.23 -12.67 9.32
CA TYR A 57 -8.02 -11.96 8.97
C TYR A 57 -6.76 -12.75 9.37
N SER A 58 -6.70 -13.24 10.61
CA SER A 58 -5.55 -14.01 11.11
C SER A 58 -5.31 -15.27 10.28
N GLN A 59 -6.37 -16.00 9.95
CA GLN A 59 -6.28 -17.21 9.11
C GLN A 59 -5.78 -16.88 7.70
N PHE A 60 -6.35 -15.84 7.09
CA PHE A 60 -6.00 -15.43 5.73
C PHE A 60 -4.57 -14.86 5.64
N SER A 61 -4.19 -14.01 6.60
CA SER A 61 -2.85 -13.47 6.75
C SER A 61 -1.80 -14.57 6.91
N SER A 62 -2.07 -15.57 7.76
CA SER A 62 -1.19 -16.73 7.96
C SER A 62 -1.01 -17.56 6.69
N LEU A 63 -2.06 -17.70 5.87
CA LEU A 63 -1.97 -18.39 4.58
C LEU A 63 -0.98 -17.69 3.63
N LEU A 64 -1.09 -16.37 3.49
CA LEU A 64 -0.19 -15.60 2.64
C LEU A 64 1.23 -15.53 3.22
N GLU A 65 1.39 -15.58 4.54
CA GLU A 65 2.69 -15.71 5.19
C GLU A 65 3.43 -16.99 4.75
N MET A 66 2.71 -18.12 4.70
CA MET A 66 3.27 -19.38 4.21
C MET A 66 3.73 -19.29 2.74
N VAL A 67 3.00 -18.55 1.90
CA VAL A 67 3.41 -18.33 0.50
C VAL A 67 4.73 -17.59 0.44
N VAL A 68 4.89 -16.51 1.22
CA VAL A 68 6.14 -15.75 1.29
C VAL A 68 7.31 -16.63 1.74
N LEU A 69 7.14 -17.38 2.83
CA LEU A 69 8.20 -18.25 3.35
C LEU A 69 8.54 -19.39 2.37
N SER A 70 7.57 -19.86 1.60
CA SER A 70 7.80 -20.87 0.55
C SER A 70 8.64 -20.31 -0.59
N VAL A 71 8.37 -19.08 -1.03
CA VAL A 71 9.19 -18.38 -2.04
C VAL A 71 10.61 -18.18 -1.51
N ALA A 72 10.77 -17.73 -0.27
CA ALA A 72 12.08 -17.57 0.37
C ALA A 72 12.89 -18.88 0.36
N THR A 73 12.23 -19.98 0.73
CA THR A 73 12.84 -21.31 0.78
C THR A 73 13.23 -21.80 -0.61
N MET A 74 12.39 -21.54 -1.63
CA MET A 74 12.69 -21.88 -3.01
C MET A 74 13.89 -21.08 -3.54
N LEU A 75 13.99 -19.79 -3.25
CA LEU A 75 15.13 -18.96 -3.65
C LEU A 75 16.43 -19.50 -3.05
N ASP A 76 16.45 -19.82 -1.75
CA ASP A 76 17.61 -20.39 -1.05
C ASP A 76 18.02 -21.78 -1.57
N ALA A 77 17.08 -22.53 -2.15
CA ALA A 77 17.36 -23.83 -2.77
C ALA A 77 17.94 -23.71 -4.19
N THR A 78 18.03 -22.51 -4.75
CA THR A 78 18.59 -22.25 -6.08
C THR A 78 19.98 -21.61 -5.99
N ASN A 79 20.61 -21.33 -7.15
CA ASN A 79 21.85 -20.54 -7.20
C ASN A 79 21.61 -19.02 -7.02
N PHE A 80 20.41 -18.61 -6.63
CA PHE A 80 20.07 -17.22 -6.38
C PHE A 80 20.71 -16.76 -5.06
N THR A 81 21.70 -15.86 -5.15
CA THR A 81 22.32 -15.26 -3.96
C THR A 81 21.84 -13.84 -3.75
N ILE A 82 21.62 -13.46 -2.49
CA ILE A 82 21.34 -12.08 -2.06
C ILE A 82 22.48 -11.61 -1.17
N LYS A 83 22.89 -10.35 -1.33
CA LYS A 83 23.85 -9.67 -0.45
C LYS A 83 23.24 -8.37 0.09
N ASP A 84 23.54 -8.07 1.34
CA ASP A 84 23.15 -6.81 1.99
C ASP A 84 23.97 -5.60 1.48
N GLY A 85 23.69 -4.42 2.03
CA GLY A 85 24.43 -3.18 1.74
C GLY A 85 25.92 -3.21 2.12
N TYR A 86 26.37 -4.21 2.90
CA TYR A 86 27.79 -4.45 3.22
C TYR A 86 28.43 -5.52 2.33
N GLY A 87 27.68 -6.11 1.40
CA GLY A 87 28.15 -7.18 0.53
C GLY A 87 28.19 -8.57 1.18
N GLN A 88 27.63 -8.72 2.39
CA GLN A 88 27.53 -10.02 3.06
C GLN A 88 26.37 -10.83 2.47
N VAL A 89 26.57 -12.13 2.28
CA VAL A 89 25.52 -13.02 1.78
C VAL A 89 24.45 -13.20 2.86
N VAL A 90 23.20 -12.96 2.49
CA VAL A 90 22.03 -13.14 3.37
C VAL A 90 21.13 -14.21 2.77
N SER A 91 20.68 -15.15 3.60
CA SER A 91 19.65 -16.13 3.21
C SER A 91 18.33 -15.40 2.94
N SER A 92 17.67 -15.74 1.85
CA SER A 92 16.33 -15.26 1.49
C SER A 92 15.34 -15.60 2.59
N ARG A 93 15.43 -16.82 3.15
CA ARG A 93 14.59 -17.24 4.28
C ARG A 93 14.83 -16.38 5.51
N LYS A 94 16.08 -16.09 5.87
CA LYS A 94 16.38 -15.17 6.99
C LYS A 94 15.80 -13.77 6.70
N LEU A 95 16.11 -13.21 5.54
CA LEU A 95 15.66 -11.87 5.14
C LEU A 95 14.14 -11.73 5.19
N MET A 96 13.39 -12.70 4.65
CA MET A 96 11.92 -12.65 4.63
C MET A 96 11.29 -13.00 5.98
N THR A 97 11.97 -13.78 6.83
CA THR A 97 11.48 -14.10 8.19
C THR A 97 11.59 -12.89 9.12
N ASP A 98 12.68 -12.14 9.01
CA ASP A 98 12.97 -10.96 9.85
C ASP A 98 12.34 -9.68 9.29
N ALA A 99 11.62 -9.78 8.17
CA ALA A 99 11.01 -8.64 7.49
C ALA A 99 9.70 -8.20 8.15
N VAL A 100 9.50 -6.89 8.21
CA VAL A 100 8.24 -6.28 8.62
C VAL A 100 7.15 -6.59 7.59
N ARG A 101 5.97 -7.00 8.07
CA ARG A 101 4.81 -7.28 7.21
C ARG A 101 3.70 -6.27 7.41
N LEU A 102 3.15 -5.80 6.28
CA LEU A 102 2.02 -4.90 6.26
C LEU A 102 0.88 -5.49 5.43
N ASP A 103 -0.23 -5.75 6.09
CA ASP A 103 -1.44 -6.24 5.46
C ASP A 103 -2.39 -5.08 5.18
N HIS A 104 -2.91 -5.06 3.97
CA HIS A 104 -3.84 -4.04 3.51
C HIS A 104 -5.06 -4.71 2.90
N PHE A 105 -6.22 -4.43 3.49
CA PHE A 105 -7.50 -4.68 2.83
C PHE A 105 -7.99 -3.38 2.20
N HIS A 106 -8.44 -3.44 0.96
CA HIS A 106 -8.99 -2.33 0.20
C HIS A 106 -10.38 -2.67 -0.31
N ALA A 107 -11.36 -1.83 0.02
CA ALA A 107 -12.67 -1.81 -0.61
C ALA A 107 -12.77 -0.57 -1.50
N TYR A 108 -12.83 -0.76 -2.82
CA TYR A 108 -13.06 0.31 -3.78
C TYR A 108 -14.54 0.36 -4.14
N GLU A 109 -15.17 1.49 -3.95
CA GLU A 109 -16.59 1.77 -4.23
C GLU A 109 -16.71 2.66 -5.45
N THR A 110 -17.55 2.25 -6.41
CA THR A 110 -17.89 3.07 -7.57
C THR A 110 -18.51 4.41 -7.18
N PRO A 111 -18.30 5.48 -7.95
CA PRO A 111 -18.93 6.77 -7.70
C PRO A 111 -20.46 6.66 -7.59
N SER A 112 -21.07 7.36 -6.63
CA SER A 112 -22.52 7.41 -6.49
C SER A 112 -23.15 8.06 -7.72
N GLN A 113 -24.17 7.44 -8.31
CA GLN A 113 -24.80 7.85 -9.58
C GLN A 113 -25.28 9.31 -9.64
N ARG A 114 -25.43 10.03 -8.51
CA ARG A 114 -25.79 11.46 -8.49
C ARG A 114 -24.80 12.38 -9.23
N ARG A 115 -23.58 11.94 -9.56
CA ARG A 115 -22.61 12.72 -10.35
C ARG A 115 -22.38 12.22 -11.79
N LEU A 116 -22.99 11.12 -12.19
CA LEU A 116 -22.70 10.49 -13.49
C LEU A 116 -23.63 10.90 -14.64
N MET A 117 -24.76 11.56 -14.35
CA MET A 117 -25.69 11.99 -15.40
C MET A 117 -25.23 13.18 -16.26
N THR A 118 -24.14 13.87 -15.88
CA THR A 118 -23.66 15.07 -16.62
C THR A 118 -22.40 14.85 -17.45
N ALA A 119 -21.73 13.70 -17.38
CA ALA A 119 -20.45 13.46 -18.08
C ALA A 119 -20.48 12.35 -19.14
N PHE A 120 -21.57 11.60 -19.29
CA PHE A 120 -21.58 10.34 -20.07
C PHE A 120 -22.48 10.32 -21.31
N SER A 121 -22.83 11.49 -21.86
CA SER A 121 -23.29 11.56 -23.27
C SER A 121 -22.12 11.93 -24.16
N GLY A 122 -21.47 10.91 -24.74
CA GLY A 122 -20.40 11.13 -25.71
C GLY A 122 -19.83 9.83 -26.21
N THR A 123 -20.22 9.46 -27.42
CA THR A 123 -19.58 8.45 -28.29
C THR A 123 -18.11 8.80 -28.52
N ASP A 124 -17.18 8.24 -27.76
CA ASP A 124 -15.74 8.31 -28.06
C ASP A 124 -15.25 6.97 -28.61
N THR A 125 -15.61 6.74 -29.88
CA THR A 125 -14.86 5.88 -30.78
C THR A 125 -13.69 6.67 -31.33
N ASN A 126 -12.61 6.81 -30.55
CA ASN A 126 -11.31 7.24 -31.08
C ASN A 126 -10.20 6.35 -30.53
N SER A 127 -9.57 5.66 -31.48
CA SER A 127 -8.32 4.90 -31.37
C SER A 127 -7.22 5.71 -30.69
N SER A 128 -6.52 5.08 -29.73
CA SER A 128 -5.56 5.63 -28.74
C SER A 128 -6.16 6.27 -27.47
N ALA A 129 -7.35 5.80 -27.04
CA ALA A 129 -8.01 6.26 -25.82
C ALA A 129 -7.06 6.23 -24.61
N ASP A 130 -6.85 7.39 -23.99
CA ASP A 130 -6.22 7.54 -22.68
C ASP A 130 -6.84 6.52 -21.72
N ILE A 131 -6.07 5.50 -21.34
CA ILE A 131 -6.52 4.54 -20.33
C ILE A 131 -6.54 5.31 -19.02
N ASN A 132 -7.71 5.82 -18.65
CA ASN A 132 -7.92 6.46 -17.36
C ASN A 132 -7.90 5.39 -16.27
N PHE A 133 -6.82 5.37 -15.50
CA PHE A 133 -6.69 4.53 -14.32
C PHE A 133 -7.40 5.18 -13.13
N THR A 134 -8.07 4.35 -12.34
CA THR A 134 -8.57 4.75 -11.02
C THR A 134 -7.41 4.98 -10.07
N PHE A 135 -6.40 4.10 -10.14
CA PHE A 135 -5.14 4.27 -9.46
C PHE A 135 -4.00 4.19 -10.48
N ASP A 136 -3.33 5.33 -10.68
CA ASP A 136 -2.31 5.52 -11.71
C ASP A 136 -1.13 4.55 -11.59
N LEU A 137 -0.34 4.47 -12.66
CA LEU A 137 0.88 3.66 -12.71
C LEU A 137 1.83 4.04 -11.56
N HIS A 138 2.15 3.04 -10.75
CA HIS A 138 3.09 3.13 -9.64
C HIS A 138 3.87 1.83 -9.48
N GLU A 139 4.94 1.92 -8.69
CA GLU A 139 5.63 0.75 -8.14
C GLU A 139 5.47 0.77 -6.63
N ASP A 140 5.30 -0.41 -6.05
CA ASP A 140 5.22 -0.54 -4.61
C ASP A 140 6.59 -0.37 -3.95
N ASN A 141 6.61 0.21 -2.76
CA ASN A 141 7.73 0.10 -1.85
C ASN A 141 7.74 -1.29 -1.17
N GLY A 142 8.80 -1.60 -0.44
CA GLY A 142 9.05 -2.94 0.09
C GLY A 142 9.77 -3.86 -0.88
N MET A 143 10.05 -5.08 -0.41
CA MET A 143 10.68 -6.13 -1.21
C MET A 143 9.71 -6.77 -2.19
N PHE A 144 8.50 -7.08 -1.72
CA PHE A 144 7.47 -7.70 -2.54
C PHE A 144 6.10 -7.54 -1.92
N ILE A 145 5.08 -7.72 -2.74
CA ILE A 145 3.69 -7.83 -2.30
C ILE A 145 3.10 -9.14 -2.82
N VAL A 146 2.39 -9.86 -1.94
CA VAL A 146 1.61 -11.04 -2.31
C VAL A 146 0.12 -10.76 -2.13
N PHE A 147 -0.68 -11.11 -3.13
CA PHE A 147 -2.12 -10.86 -3.10
C PHE A 147 -2.91 -11.93 -3.88
N PRO A 148 -4.10 -12.31 -3.40
CA PRO A 148 -5.05 -13.08 -4.18
C PRO A 148 -5.69 -12.23 -5.29
N THR A 149 -6.34 -12.89 -6.23
CA THR A 149 -7.27 -12.25 -7.17
C THR A 149 -8.36 -11.46 -6.43
N PRO A 150 -8.65 -10.20 -6.83
CA PRO A 150 -9.66 -9.38 -6.16
C PRO A 150 -11.07 -9.96 -6.35
N ALA A 151 -11.92 -9.76 -5.36
CA ALA A 151 -13.33 -10.14 -5.39
C ALA A 151 -14.21 -8.92 -5.70
N PHE A 152 -15.35 -9.15 -6.35
CA PHE A 152 -16.30 -8.09 -6.71
C PHE A 152 -17.67 -8.40 -6.13
N TYR A 153 -18.34 -7.34 -5.64
CA TYR A 153 -19.65 -7.44 -5.03
C TYR A 153 -20.57 -6.33 -5.52
N LYS A 154 -21.77 -6.69 -5.96
CA LYS A 154 -22.89 -5.75 -6.04
C LYS A 154 -23.45 -5.58 -4.64
N VAL A 155 -23.55 -4.34 -4.19
CA VAL A 155 -24.09 -3.99 -2.88
C VAL A 155 -25.40 -3.25 -3.10
N SER A 156 -26.49 -3.80 -2.58
CA SER A 156 -27.78 -3.11 -2.51
C SER A 156 -28.02 -2.65 -1.08
N ASP A 157 -28.34 -1.37 -0.93
CA ASP A 157 -28.73 -0.76 0.33
C ASP A 157 -30.27 -0.77 0.47
N ASN A 158 -30.76 -1.28 1.61
CA ASN A 158 -32.18 -1.26 1.97
C ASN A 158 -32.45 -0.43 3.25
N GLY A 159 -31.50 0.39 3.67
CA GLY A 159 -31.60 1.30 4.82
C GLY A 159 -31.32 0.65 6.18
N PHE A 160 -31.22 -0.69 6.27
CA PHE A 160 -30.92 -1.40 7.52
C PHE A 160 -29.82 -2.44 7.40
N ASN A 161 -29.52 -2.95 6.20
CA ASN A 161 -28.44 -3.91 5.96
C ASN A 161 -27.93 -3.85 4.52
N HIS A 162 -26.61 -3.83 4.35
CA HIS A 162 -25.97 -4.01 3.06
C HIS A 162 -26.04 -5.47 2.62
N LYS A 163 -26.70 -5.74 1.50
CA LYS A 163 -26.68 -7.09 0.89
C LYS A 163 -25.58 -7.14 -0.17
N PHE A 164 -24.61 -8.03 0.05
CA PHE A 164 -23.50 -8.29 -0.87
C PHE A 164 -23.83 -9.49 -1.76
N GLU A 165 -23.83 -9.27 -3.07
CA GLU A 165 -23.93 -10.31 -4.09
C GLU A 165 -22.59 -10.41 -4.81
N SER A 166 -21.90 -11.56 -4.71
CA SER A 166 -20.64 -11.77 -5.43
C SER A 166 -20.89 -11.80 -6.94
N VAL A 167 -20.06 -11.07 -7.68
CA VAL A 167 -20.13 -11.02 -9.14
C VAL A 167 -18.78 -11.33 -9.75
N LEU A 168 -18.80 -11.97 -10.91
CA LEU A 168 -17.59 -12.17 -11.69
C LEU A 168 -17.28 -10.90 -12.51
N PRO A 169 -15.99 -10.56 -12.69
CA PRO A 169 -15.59 -9.47 -13.56
C PRO A 169 -16.12 -9.70 -14.99
N SER A 170 -16.67 -8.66 -15.61
CA SER A 170 -17.15 -8.72 -16.99
C SER A 170 -16.02 -8.39 -17.95
N GLY A 171 -15.57 -9.37 -18.73
CA GLY A 171 -14.56 -9.24 -19.78
C GLY A 171 -14.76 -10.31 -20.84
N ILE A 172 -14.08 -10.23 -21.99
CA ILE A 172 -14.30 -11.16 -23.12
C ILE A 172 -14.13 -12.64 -22.70
N ASN A 173 -13.32 -12.88 -21.66
CA ASN A 173 -13.09 -14.20 -21.05
C ASN A 173 -13.49 -14.30 -19.56
N GLY A 174 -14.18 -13.30 -18.99
CA GLY A 174 -14.59 -13.29 -17.57
C GLY A 174 -13.47 -13.20 -16.54
N LEU A 175 -12.26 -12.79 -16.95
CA LEU A 175 -11.05 -12.75 -16.11
C LEU A 175 -10.35 -11.37 -16.08
N GLU A 176 -10.98 -10.35 -16.68
CA GLU A 176 -10.49 -8.97 -16.67
C GLU A 176 -10.82 -8.34 -15.31
N VAL A 177 -9.81 -8.24 -14.44
CA VAL A 177 -9.99 -7.76 -13.05
C VAL A 177 -9.64 -6.27 -12.89
N GLY A 178 -9.36 -5.57 -13.99
CA GLY A 178 -8.99 -4.16 -13.97
C GLY A 178 -7.66 -3.92 -13.27
N PHE A 179 -6.70 -4.81 -13.48
CA PHE A 179 -5.33 -4.72 -12.98
C PHE A 179 -4.39 -4.69 -14.18
N PHE A 180 -3.50 -3.72 -14.26
CA PHE A 180 -2.61 -3.51 -15.39
C PHE A 180 -1.18 -3.50 -14.91
N ILE A 181 -0.27 -4.13 -15.66
CA ILE A 181 1.17 -4.01 -15.45
C ILE A 181 1.81 -3.41 -16.68
N GLN A 182 2.91 -2.70 -16.47
CA GLN A 182 3.77 -2.25 -17.55
C GLN A 182 4.91 -3.26 -17.73
N THR A 183 5.05 -3.81 -18.92
CA THR A 183 6.15 -4.70 -19.31
C THR A 183 7.44 -3.90 -19.50
N HIS A 184 8.57 -4.61 -19.57
CA HIS A 184 9.89 -3.99 -19.76
C HIS A 184 9.98 -3.10 -21.02
N ASP A 185 9.29 -3.46 -22.10
CA ASP A 185 9.23 -2.67 -23.33
C ASP A 185 8.20 -1.52 -23.27
N GLY A 186 7.64 -1.26 -22.09
CA GLY A 186 6.73 -0.15 -21.83
C GLY A 186 5.27 -0.42 -22.19
N GLN A 187 4.94 -1.63 -22.68
CA GLN A 187 3.56 -1.99 -23.02
C GLN A 187 2.73 -2.17 -21.77
N LEU A 188 1.47 -1.73 -21.82
CA LEU A 188 0.49 -2.00 -20.78
C LEU A 188 -0.25 -3.29 -21.10
N VAL A 189 -0.23 -4.23 -20.17
CA VAL A 189 -0.92 -5.51 -20.28
C VAL A 189 -1.80 -5.74 -19.04
N GLU A 190 -2.97 -6.33 -19.26
CA GLU A 190 -3.86 -6.78 -18.19
C GLU A 190 -3.62 -8.28 -17.95
N PRO A 191 -2.87 -8.68 -16.90
CA PRO A 191 -2.62 -10.08 -16.65
C PRO A 191 -3.89 -10.80 -16.18
N ILE A 192 -3.99 -12.06 -16.55
CA ILE A 192 -5.08 -12.93 -16.11
C ILE A 192 -4.81 -13.39 -14.67
N LEU A 193 -5.57 -12.84 -13.72
CA LEU A 193 -5.54 -13.27 -12.33
C LEU A 193 -6.62 -14.34 -12.10
N LYS A 194 -6.21 -15.60 -11.93
CA LYS A 194 -7.14 -16.73 -11.77
C LYS A 194 -7.69 -16.80 -10.34
N PRO A 195 -8.93 -17.28 -10.15
CA PRO A 195 -9.40 -17.69 -8.83
C PRO A 195 -8.43 -18.70 -8.21
N ASP A 196 -8.24 -18.65 -6.89
CA ASP A 196 -7.38 -19.54 -6.10
C ASP A 196 -5.86 -19.42 -6.34
N TYR A 197 -5.42 -18.43 -7.11
CA TYR A 197 -4.01 -18.12 -7.28
C TYR A 197 -3.59 -16.95 -6.38
N VAL A 198 -2.35 -17.00 -5.91
CA VAL A 198 -1.68 -15.87 -5.26
C VAL A 198 -0.66 -15.31 -6.24
N THR A 199 -0.70 -14.00 -6.44
CA THR A 199 0.25 -13.26 -7.27
C THR A 199 1.32 -12.66 -6.37
N LEU A 200 2.58 -12.75 -6.79
CA LEU A 200 3.72 -12.07 -6.16
C LEU A 200 4.27 -11.03 -7.12
N MET A 201 4.46 -9.80 -6.63
CA MET A 201 5.14 -8.74 -7.37
C MET A 201 6.33 -8.24 -6.59
N VAL A 202 7.41 -7.94 -7.29
CA VAL A 202 8.65 -7.39 -6.72
C VAL A 202 8.48 -5.89 -6.56
N GLY A 203 8.79 -5.39 -5.36
CA GLY A 203 8.76 -3.99 -5.00
C GLY A 203 10.08 -3.28 -5.29
N THR A 204 10.03 -1.95 -5.28
CA THR A 204 11.12 -1.05 -5.65
C THR A 204 12.36 -1.27 -4.77
N GLU A 205 12.14 -1.51 -3.49
CA GLU A 205 13.20 -1.51 -2.51
C GLU A 205 14.04 -2.79 -2.55
N PHE A 206 13.51 -3.90 -3.08
CA PHE A 206 14.30 -5.13 -3.25
C PHE A 206 15.60 -4.86 -4.03
N ASN A 207 15.50 -4.18 -5.17
CA ASN A 207 16.66 -3.89 -6.03
C ASN A 207 17.50 -2.70 -5.56
N GLN A 208 16.94 -1.83 -4.72
CA GLN A 208 17.66 -0.65 -4.22
C GLN A 208 18.47 -0.94 -2.95
N TRP A 209 18.01 -1.91 -2.16
CA TRP A 209 18.59 -2.25 -0.86
C TRP A 209 19.42 -3.53 -0.90
N MET A 210 19.13 -4.44 -1.83
CA MET A 210 19.83 -5.72 -1.92
C MET A 210 20.60 -5.85 -3.24
N LEU A 211 21.77 -6.52 -3.18
CA LEU A 211 22.49 -6.98 -4.36
C LEU A 211 22.16 -8.45 -4.59
N SER A 212 21.38 -8.74 -5.63
CA SER A 212 21.07 -10.11 -6.02
C SER A 212 21.93 -10.58 -7.20
N SER A 213 22.17 -11.90 -7.27
CA SER A 213 22.84 -12.54 -8.42
C SER A 213 22.09 -12.35 -9.74
N HIS A 214 20.76 -12.21 -9.66
CA HIS A 214 19.87 -11.98 -10.80
C HIS A 214 18.98 -10.79 -10.48
N HIS A 215 18.80 -9.90 -11.44
CA HIS A 215 17.91 -8.77 -11.30
C HIS A 215 16.45 -9.23 -11.34
N LEU A 216 15.69 -8.90 -10.30
CA LEU A 216 14.25 -9.17 -10.24
C LEU A 216 13.53 -7.85 -10.51
N PRO A 217 12.99 -7.60 -11.71
CA PRO A 217 12.48 -6.28 -12.06
C PRO A 217 11.28 -5.90 -11.19
N THR A 218 11.28 -4.67 -10.71
CA THR A 218 10.14 -4.07 -10.00
C THR A 218 8.93 -4.02 -10.93
N VAL A 219 7.73 -4.32 -10.40
CA VAL A 219 6.50 -4.33 -11.20
C VAL A 219 5.80 -2.98 -11.13
N THR A 220 5.83 -2.24 -12.24
CA THR A 220 4.97 -1.08 -12.43
C THR A 220 3.55 -1.53 -12.75
N HIS A 221 2.57 -1.02 -12.01
CA HIS A 221 1.20 -1.44 -12.17
C HIS A 221 0.20 -0.32 -11.88
N ALA A 222 -1.02 -0.51 -12.37
CA ALA A 222 -2.14 0.40 -12.22
C ALA A 222 -3.45 -0.37 -12.00
N MET A 223 -4.45 0.34 -11.52
CA MET A 223 -5.77 -0.22 -11.27
C MET A 223 -6.84 0.60 -11.98
N ARG A 224 -7.78 -0.09 -12.62
CA ARG A 224 -9.00 0.49 -13.18
C ARG A 224 -10.20 -0.16 -12.52
N MET A 225 -11.12 0.66 -12.00
CA MET A 225 -12.39 0.16 -11.51
C MET A 225 -13.23 -0.32 -12.70
N LEU A 226 -13.76 -1.53 -12.59
CA LEU A 226 -14.55 -2.13 -13.67
C LEU A 226 -15.93 -1.48 -13.78
N LYS A 227 -16.45 -1.46 -15.00
CA LYS A 227 -17.85 -1.12 -15.27
C LYS A 227 -18.62 -2.43 -15.37
N ILE A 228 -19.51 -2.67 -14.41
CA ILE A 228 -20.40 -3.84 -14.41
C ILE A 228 -21.84 -3.32 -14.47
N ASP A 229 -22.69 -3.98 -15.24
CA ASP A 229 -24.11 -3.63 -15.33
C ASP A 229 -24.77 -3.80 -13.96
N MET A 230 -25.38 -2.71 -13.47
CA MET A 230 -25.95 -2.61 -12.13
C MET A 230 -27.29 -1.88 -12.16
N MET A 231 -28.17 -2.21 -11.22
CA MET A 231 -29.38 -1.42 -10.97
C MET A 231 -29.02 -0.05 -10.41
N PRO A 232 -29.85 0.99 -10.62
CA PRO A 232 -29.57 2.34 -10.10
C PRO A 232 -29.37 2.43 -8.57
N THR A 233 -29.91 1.46 -7.83
CA THR A 233 -29.81 1.36 -6.37
C THR A 233 -28.62 0.52 -5.89
N GLN A 234 -27.81 0.02 -6.81
CA GLN A 234 -26.65 -0.82 -6.52
C GLN A 234 -25.34 -0.04 -6.67
N LEU A 235 -24.36 -0.42 -5.85
CA LEU A 235 -22.97 0.01 -5.94
C LEU A 235 -22.08 -1.20 -6.20
N LEU A 236 -20.96 -1.01 -6.88
CA LEU A 236 -19.94 -2.04 -7.04
C LEU A 236 -18.84 -1.82 -6.02
N ILE A 237 -18.53 -2.87 -5.25
CA ILE A 237 -17.35 -2.96 -4.40
C ILE A 237 -16.35 -3.92 -5.02
N ARG A 238 -15.14 -3.43 -5.28
CA ARG A 238 -13.95 -4.28 -5.53
C ARG A 238 -13.20 -4.44 -4.22
N ALA A 239 -13.11 -5.66 -3.73
CA ALA A 239 -12.38 -6.03 -2.53
C ALA A 239 -11.03 -6.64 -2.90
N TRP A 240 -9.96 -6.09 -2.38
CA TRP A 240 -8.60 -6.55 -2.61
C TRP A 240 -7.85 -6.65 -1.29
N PHE A 241 -6.98 -7.65 -1.15
CA PHE A 241 -6.10 -7.81 -0.01
C PHE A 241 -4.67 -7.93 -0.52
N GLY A 242 -3.71 -7.28 0.13
CA GLY A 242 -2.29 -7.47 -0.15
C GLY A 242 -1.49 -7.56 1.14
N LYS A 243 -0.54 -8.50 1.16
CA LYS A 243 0.50 -8.60 2.18
C LYS A 243 1.80 -8.09 1.57
N MET A 244 2.23 -6.94 2.03
CA MET A 244 3.51 -6.36 1.70
C MET A 244 4.58 -6.88 2.65
N THR A 245 5.73 -7.24 2.10
CA THR A 245 6.92 -7.56 2.86
C THR A 245 7.96 -6.48 2.62
N LEU A 246 8.25 -5.74 3.68
CA LEU A 246 9.28 -4.71 3.70
C LEU A 246 10.65 -5.31 3.96
N LEU A 247 11.68 -4.50 4.15
CA LEU A 247 12.97 -4.99 4.65
C LEU A 247 12.98 -5.04 6.19
N PRO A 248 13.82 -5.90 6.79
CA PRO A 248 14.10 -5.82 8.22
C PRO A 248 14.64 -4.43 8.61
N SER A 249 14.32 -3.93 9.80
CA SER A 249 14.75 -2.58 10.26
C SER A 249 16.26 -2.37 10.19
N TYR A 250 17.03 -3.39 10.58
CA TYR A 250 18.50 -3.39 10.56
C TYR A 250 19.10 -3.52 9.16
N GLN A 251 18.29 -3.73 8.12
CA GLN A 251 18.81 -3.94 6.78
C GLN A 251 19.38 -2.64 6.25
N HIS A 252 20.64 -2.66 5.82
CA HIS A 252 21.29 -1.46 5.29
C HIS A 252 21.19 -1.40 3.77
N GLY A 253 20.85 -0.22 3.28
CA GLY A 253 20.84 0.04 1.84
C GLY A 253 22.25 0.21 1.31
N LEU A 254 22.39 0.22 -0.01
CA LEU A 254 23.68 0.43 -0.67
C LEU A 254 24.33 1.80 -0.35
N GLY A 255 23.57 2.72 0.26
CA GLY A 255 24.01 4.02 0.78
C GLY A 255 24.33 4.06 2.29
N LYS A 256 24.38 2.92 2.99
CA LYS A 256 24.67 2.76 4.44
C LYS A 256 23.66 3.31 5.45
N MET A 257 22.50 3.81 5.01
CA MET A 257 21.34 4.08 5.88
C MET A 257 20.65 2.74 6.20
N ASP A 258 20.25 2.53 7.46
CA ASP A 258 19.37 1.41 7.82
C ASP A 258 17.92 1.66 7.36
N TYR A 259 17.15 0.59 7.26
CA TYR A 259 15.82 0.65 6.67
C TYR A 259 14.82 1.39 7.55
N GLU A 260 14.99 1.35 8.88
CA GLU A 260 14.15 2.09 9.81
C GLU A 260 14.30 3.60 9.64
N ALA A 261 15.54 4.11 9.54
CA ALA A 261 15.81 5.51 9.24
C ALA A 261 15.22 5.93 7.89
N HIS A 262 15.23 5.03 6.90
CA HIS A 262 14.60 5.29 5.61
C HIS A 262 13.07 5.35 5.70
N MET A 263 12.44 4.45 6.43
CA MET A 263 10.98 4.46 6.62
C MET A 263 10.52 5.72 7.36
N ASN A 264 11.27 6.16 8.38
CA ASN A 264 11.00 7.39 9.10
C ASN A 264 11.16 8.63 8.20
N ALA A 265 12.24 8.71 7.42
CA ALA A 265 12.44 9.80 6.46
C ALA A 265 11.34 9.81 5.37
N SER A 266 10.91 8.63 4.91
CA SER A 266 9.85 8.46 3.91
C SER A 266 8.51 9.00 4.42
N ALA A 267 8.14 8.61 5.65
CA ALA A 267 6.91 9.08 6.30
C ALA A 267 6.94 10.61 6.47
N HIS A 268 8.04 11.17 6.96
CA HIS A 268 8.19 12.62 7.11
C HIS A 268 8.08 13.38 5.79
N TYR A 269 8.72 12.89 4.73
CA TYR A 269 8.67 13.54 3.42
C TYR A 269 7.26 13.61 2.85
N VAL A 270 6.48 12.53 2.99
CA VAL A 270 5.08 12.50 2.60
C VAL A 270 4.26 13.49 3.43
N GLN A 271 4.46 13.52 4.74
CA GLN A 271 3.72 14.40 5.66
C GLN A 271 3.94 15.89 5.37
N GLN A 272 5.17 16.26 5.02
CA GLN A 272 5.56 17.65 4.76
C GLN A 272 5.23 18.12 3.34
N GLY A 273 4.33 17.44 2.63
CA GLY A 273 3.87 17.88 1.31
C GLY A 273 4.99 17.93 0.26
N HIS A 274 6.02 17.08 0.40
CA HIS A 274 7.16 16.99 -0.51
C HIS A 274 8.12 18.20 -0.50
N GLU A 275 8.13 19.01 0.56
CA GLU A 275 8.95 20.24 0.65
C GLU A 275 10.46 19.98 0.84
N LEU A 276 10.87 18.80 1.33
CA LEU A 276 12.29 18.47 1.56
C LEU A 276 12.88 17.65 0.40
N ASN A 277 13.99 18.14 -0.19
CA ASN A 277 14.81 17.36 -1.13
C ASN A 277 15.59 16.25 -0.39
N HIS A 278 14.92 15.15 -0.02
CA HIS A 278 15.61 13.97 0.49
C HIS A 278 16.14 13.12 -0.67
N TYR A 279 17.39 13.36 -1.07
CA TYR A 279 18.14 12.50 -2.01
C TYR A 279 18.21 11.01 -1.57
N ASN A 280 17.91 10.73 -0.30
CA ASN A 280 17.91 9.39 0.27
C ASN A 280 16.61 8.61 0.01
N LEU A 281 15.56 9.25 -0.52
CA LEU A 281 14.30 8.61 -0.91
C LEU A 281 14.37 8.24 -2.38
N ARG A 282 14.69 6.97 -2.65
CA ARG A 282 14.96 6.49 -4.01
C ARG A 282 13.68 5.94 -4.64
N CYS A 283 13.09 6.69 -5.56
CA CYS A 283 12.17 6.13 -6.56
C CYS A 283 12.92 5.93 -7.88
N ALA A 284 12.40 5.06 -8.77
CA ALA A 284 12.95 4.96 -10.12
C ALA A 284 12.93 6.34 -10.83
N PRO A 285 13.86 6.62 -11.76
CA PRO A 285 13.92 7.91 -12.45
C PRO A 285 12.57 8.33 -13.05
N GLY A 286 12.19 9.61 -12.86
CA GLY A 286 10.90 10.14 -13.32
C GLY A 286 9.71 9.85 -12.41
N ARG A 287 9.94 9.25 -11.22
CA ARG A 287 8.92 8.98 -10.21
C ARG A 287 9.20 9.70 -8.90
N ARG A 288 8.16 9.86 -8.08
CA ARG A 288 8.21 10.44 -6.74
C ARG A 288 7.47 9.57 -5.73
N LEU A 289 7.98 9.57 -4.50
CA LEU A 289 7.34 8.88 -3.39
C LEU A 289 6.00 9.55 -3.06
N THR A 290 4.95 8.75 -2.96
CA THR A 290 3.57 9.18 -2.68
C THR A 290 2.94 8.24 -1.66
N SER A 291 2.07 8.77 -0.80
CA SER A 291 1.28 7.96 0.13
C SER A 291 -0.11 7.64 -0.41
N THR A 292 -0.61 6.50 0.06
CA THR A 292 -1.99 6.09 -0.13
C THR A 292 -2.98 6.93 0.69
N LYS A 293 -2.56 7.68 1.73
CA LYS A 293 -3.45 8.56 2.50
C LYS A 293 -3.56 9.97 1.90
N VAL A 294 -4.75 10.59 2.03
CA VAL A 294 -4.99 12.02 1.77
C VAL A 294 -4.85 12.86 3.06
N ASN A 295 -4.81 12.19 4.22
CA ASN A 295 -4.67 12.82 5.54
C ASN A 295 -3.40 12.26 6.22
N PRO A 296 -2.42 13.11 6.63
CA PRO A 296 -1.04 12.70 6.90
C PRO A 296 -0.80 12.02 8.24
N PHE A 297 -1.81 11.36 8.83
CA PHE A 297 -1.66 10.73 10.14
C PHE A 297 -0.98 9.35 10.05
N CYS A 298 0.28 9.37 9.66
CA CYS A 298 1.33 8.56 10.27
C CYS A 298 1.68 9.29 11.57
N TYR A 299 1.59 8.63 12.72
CA TYR A 299 1.73 9.34 13.99
C TYR A 299 3.18 9.34 14.35
N VAL A 300 3.85 10.41 13.93
CA VAL A 300 5.14 10.74 14.48
C VAL A 300 4.85 11.51 15.76
N ARG A 301 5.22 10.93 16.89
CA ARG A 301 5.25 11.65 18.16
C ARG A 301 6.22 12.80 18.00
N SER A 302 5.74 14.03 18.15
CA SER A 302 6.64 15.17 18.33
C SER A 302 7.19 15.10 19.74
N CYS A 303 8.46 14.74 19.83
CA CYS A 303 9.16 14.53 21.07
C CYS A 303 10.19 15.64 21.29
N ARG A 304 10.27 16.10 22.53
CA ARG A 304 11.27 17.04 23.01
C ARG A 304 12.16 16.36 24.02
N THR A 305 13.42 16.74 24.04
CA THR A 305 14.36 16.24 25.03
C THR A 305 13.97 16.70 26.44
N LEU A 306 13.91 15.76 27.38
CA LEU A 306 13.86 16.07 28.81
C LEU A 306 15.26 16.32 29.38
N HIS A 307 16.28 15.80 28.70
CA HIS A 307 17.68 15.83 29.12
C HIS A 307 18.58 16.27 27.95
N PRO A 308 18.75 17.60 27.77
CA PRO A 308 19.54 18.17 26.66
C PRO A 308 20.99 17.66 26.61
N ASP A 309 21.52 17.18 27.73
CA ASP A 309 22.88 16.64 27.84
C ASP A 309 23.02 15.23 27.23
N ASN A 310 21.90 14.52 26.99
CA ASN A 310 21.88 13.13 26.54
C ASN A 310 21.30 12.94 25.13
N ALA A 311 20.41 13.82 24.69
CA ALA A 311 19.82 13.82 23.35
C ALA A 311 19.24 15.20 23.01
N ASP A 312 19.22 15.57 21.73
CA ASP A 312 18.46 16.69 21.21
C ASP A 312 17.03 16.26 20.82
N ASP A 313 16.20 17.24 20.43
CA ASP A 313 14.82 16.97 20.01
C ASP A 313 14.78 16.01 18.81
N GLU A 314 15.74 16.08 17.88
CA GLU A 314 15.83 15.18 16.73
C GLU A 314 16.13 13.73 17.17
N GLY A 315 17.07 13.54 18.09
CA GLY A 315 17.36 12.24 18.71
C GLY A 315 16.18 11.68 19.50
N CYS A 316 15.40 12.54 20.16
CA CYS A 316 14.17 12.12 20.84
C CYS A 316 13.06 11.72 19.86
N ASN A 317 12.91 12.43 18.74
CA ASN A 317 11.97 12.04 17.69
C ASN A 317 12.37 10.70 17.06
N ALA A 318 13.67 10.43 16.87
CA ALA A 318 14.13 9.13 16.39
C ALA A 318 13.81 8.03 17.42
N LEU A 319 14.30 8.15 18.65
CA LEU A 319 14.17 7.14 19.71
C LEU A 319 12.72 6.78 20.07
N CYS A 320 11.81 7.76 20.01
CA CYS A 320 10.43 7.57 20.42
C CYS A 320 9.48 7.13 19.31
N ASN A 321 9.95 7.16 18.06
CA ASN A 321 9.18 6.70 16.91
C ASN A 321 9.73 5.40 16.32
N THR A 322 10.74 4.77 16.95
CA THR A 322 11.14 3.38 16.65
C THR A 322 10.18 2.37 17.30
N HIS A 323 10.10 1.15 16.74
CA HIS A 323 9.21 0.07 17.21
C HIS A 323 9.95 -1.03 18.00
N HIS A 324 11.01 -0.69 18.73
CA HIS A 324 11.78 -1.65 19.52
C HIS A 324 11.49 -1.51 21.03
N ASP A 325 11.09 -2.60 21.71
CA ASP A 325 10.67 -2.60 23.13
C ASP A 325 11.71 -2.00 24.09
N ILE A 326 13.00 -2.24 23.81
CA ILE A 326 14.12 -1.71 24.60
C ILE A 326 14.20 -0.19 24.49
N GLU A 327 13.91 0.36 23.32
CA GLU A 327 14.01 1.79 23.02
C GLU A 327 12.80 2.58 23.52
N GLN A 328 11.64 1.93 23.64
CA GLN A 328 10.46 2.51 24.26
C GLN A 328 10.71 2.92 25.72
N SER A 329 11.40 2.08 26.49
CA SER A 329 11.77 2.40 27.88
C SER A 329 12.69 3.62 27.98
N ARG A 330 13.62 3.75 27.03
CA ARG A 330 14.53 4.91 26.93
C ARG A 330 13.79 6.16 26.50
N CYS A 331 12.88 6.06 25.53
CA CYS A 331 12.01 7.15 25.11
C CYS A 331 11.26 7.74 26.31
N TYR A 332 10.58 6.92 27.11
CA TYR A 332 9.83 7.40 28.29
C TYR A 332 10.72 8.06 29.34
N SER A 333 12.00 7.69 29.40
CA SER A 333 12.94 8.23 30.38
C SER A 333 13.61 9.53 29.91
N TRP A 334 13.82 9.72 28.60
CA TRP A 334 14.66 10.80 28.08
C TRP A 334 13.89 11.85 27.28
N CYS A 335 12.66 11.56 26.90
CA CYS A 335 11.89 12.39 25.98
C CYS A 335 10.47 12.63 26.49
N SER A 336 9.95 13.81 26.19
CA SER A 336 8.55 14.17 26.40
C SER A 336 7.86 14.27 25.05
N CYS A 337 6.87 13.43 24.82
CA CYS A 337 6.20 13.33 23.54
C CYS A 337 4.75 13.81 23.65
N GLY A 338 4.34 14.68 22.72
CA GLY A 338 2.92 14.94 22.47
C GLY A 338 2.29 13.76 21.73
N PHE A 339 1.10 13.36 22.15
CA PHE A 339 0.28 12.40 21.40
C PHE A 339 -0.56 13.16 20.37
N ASP A 340 -0.28 12.94 19.11
CA ASP A 340 -1.30 12.97 18.07
C ASP A 340 -1.63 11.49 17.80
N GLY A 341 -2.89 11.06 17.99
CA GLY A 341 -3.55 9.74 17.80
C GLY A 341 -2.81 8.39 17.52
N ILE A 342 -3.58 7.41 17.00
CA ILE A 342 -3.28 5.96 16.92
C ILE A 342 -2.77 5.54 15.52
N GLY A 343 -1.51 5.10 15.42
CA GLY A 343 -0.83 4.88 14.14
C GLY A 343 -1.09 3.60 13.37
N ASN A 344 -1.68 3.80 12.19
CA ASN A 344 -1.62 2.87 11.07
C ASN A 344 -0.33 3.11 10.27
N THR A 345 0.47 2.07 10.07
CA THR A 345 1.60 2.10 9.13
C THR A 345 1.09 2.39 7.72
N GLU A 346 1.72 3.33 7.02
CA GLU A 346 1.29 3.77 5.69
C GLU A 346 1.92 2.97 4.56
N TRP A 347 1.11 2.70 3.54
CA TRP A 347 1.62 2.19 2.27
C TRP A 347 2.08 3.36 1.39
N HIS A 348 3.38 3.37 1.11
CA HIS A 348 4.02 4.28 0.16
C HIS A 348 4.27 3.59 -1.19
N PHE A 349 4.28 4.38 -2.25
CA PHE A 349 4.56 3.93 -3.60
C PHE A 349 5.27 5.01 -4.41
N CYS A 350 5.99 4.59 -5.45
CA CYS A 350 6.65 5.47 -6.39
C CYS A 350 5.73 5.73 -7.61
N ALA A 351 5.14 6.91 -7.65
CA ALA A 351 4.23 7.36 -8.71
C ALA A 351 4.96 8.18 -9.78
N LEU A 352 4.48 8.17 -11.02
CA LEU A 352 4.99 9.04 -12.08
C LEU A 352 4.89 10.53 -11.69
N ILE A 353 5.94 11.30 -11.96
CA ILE A 353 5.90 12.76 -11.80
C ILE A 353 4.98 13.33 -12.88
N PRO A 354 3.92 14.08 -12.52
CA PRO A 354 3.05 14.71 -13.51
C PRO A 354 3.90 15.62 -14.41
N ARG A 355 3.81 15.44 -15.73
CA ARG A 355 4.39 16.43 -16.66
C ARG A 355 3.66 17.75 -16.42
N ALA A 356 4.41 18.82 -16.14
CA ALA A 356 3.84 20.16 -16.13
C ALA A 356 3.09 20.36 -17.45
N LYS A 357 1.82 20.77 -17.39
CA LYS A 357 1.10 21.21 -18.59
C LYS A 357 1.97 22.30 -19.23
N ALA A 358 2.42 22.07 -20.46
CA ALA A 358 3.13 23.07 -21.22
C ALA A 358 2.30 24.35 -21.16
N SER A 359 2.86 25.41 -20.59
CA SER A 359 2.24 26.73 -20.64
C SER A 359 2.01 27.05 -22.11
N THR A 360 0.76 27.25 -22.48
CA THR A 360 0.40 27.82 -23.78
C THR A 360 1.27 29.05 -24.01
N PRO A 361 1.99 29.14 -25.15
CA PRO A 361 2.76 30.33 -25.45
C PRO A 361 1.81 31.52 -25.43
N GLN A 362 2.05 32.47 -24.54
CA GLN A 362 1.44 33.79 -24.65
C GLN A 362 1.91 34.37 -25.97
N VAL A 363 1.00 34.46 -26.93
CA VAL A 363 1.18 35.31 -28.10
C VAL A 363 1.18 36.74 -27.56
N ALA A 364 2.36 37.34 -27.50
CA ALA A 364 2.53 38.76 -27.23
C ALA A 364 1.91 39.58 -28.40
N PRO A 365 1.38 40.78 -28.11
CA PRO A 365 0.53 41.55 -29.02
C PRO A 365 1.20 41.98 -30.33
#